data_AF-A0A2S9G3I5-F1
#
_entry.id   AF-A0A2S9G3I5-F1
#
_cell.length_a   1.000
_cell.length_b   1.000
_cell.length_c   1.000
_cell.angle_alpha   90.00
_cell.angle_beta   90.00
_cell.angle_gamma   90.00
#
_symmetry.space_group_name_H-M   'P 1'
#
loop_
_entity.id
_entity.type
_entity.pdbx_description
1 polymer ?
#
loop_
_entity_poly.entity_id
_entity_poly.type
_entity_poly.pdbx_seq_one_letter_code
_entity_poly.pdbx_strand_id
1 'polypeptide(L)'
;AGAILVDATLGAGGHSERFLTQFPGLHLLGLDRDPDALQIAGGRLAPFGDRVTLVRTRYDGIADAVAQTSPTGVDAILFDLGVSS
;
A
#
# COMPACT_ATOMS: atom_id res chain seq x y z
N ALA A 1 -15.35 -3.10 10.95
CA ALA A 1 -13.98 -3.33 10.47
C ALA A 1 -13.67 -2.27 9.42
N GLY A 2 -12.45 -1.74 9.40
CA GLY A 2 -12.00 -0.83 8.35
C GLY A 2 -11.75 -1.58 7.04
N ALA A 3 -11.96 -0.92 5.90
CA ALA A 3 -11.64 -1.51 4.60
C ALA A 3 -10.12 -1.66 4.42
N ILE A 4 -9.68 -2.64 3.64
CA ILE A 4 -8.28 -2.91 3.32
C ILE A 4 -8.05 -2.68 1.83
N LEU A 5 -7.21 -1.69 1.52
CA LEU A 5 -6.72 -1.41 0.18
C LEU A 5 -5.31 -1.97 0.02
N VAL A 6 -5.08 -2.70 -1.08
CA VAL A 6 -3.74 -3.00 -1.55
C VAL A 6 -3.36 -2.00 -2.64
N ASP A 7 -2.24 -1.30 -2.47
CA ASP A 7 -1.59 -0.54 -3.55
C ASP A 7 -0.42 -1.36 -4.06
N ALA A 8 -0.59 -2.03 -5.20
CA ALA A 8 0.38 -3.00 -5.73
C ALA A 8 1.57 -2.33 -6.44
N THR A 9 1.55 -1.01 -6.57
CA THR A 9 2.54 -0.18 -7.26
C THR A 9 2.70 1.12 -6.48
N LEU A 10 3.05 1.01 -5.20
CA LEU A 10 2.99 2.11 -4.24
C LEU A 10 3.74 3.37 -4.71
N GLY A 11 4.91 3.20 -5.32
CA GLY A 11 5.76 4.30 -5.75
C GLY A 11 6.05 5.26 -4.59
N ALA A 12 5.89 6.57 -4.83
CA ALA A 12 6.06 7.59 -3.79
C ALA A 12 4.86 7.73 -2.83
N GLY A 13 3.80 6.91 -2.97
CA GLY A 13 2.65 6.86 -2.05
C GLY A 13 1.56 7.93 -2.27
N GLY A 14 1.55 8.62 -3.41
CA GLY A 14 0.60 9.73 -3.67
C GLY A 14 -0.86 9.30 -3.75
N HIS A 15 -1.18 8.21 -4.45
CA HIS A 15 -2.54 7.66 -4.50
C HIS A 15 -2.97 7.15 -3.12
N SER A 16 -2.11 6.36 -2.49
CA SER A 16 -2.28 5.84 -1.14
C SER A 16 -2.58 6.94 -0.09
N GLU A 17 -1.85 8.06 -0.11
CA GLU A 17 -2.09 9.21 0.78
C GLU A 17 -3.50 9.80 0.59
N ARG A 18 -3.97 9.92 -0.65
CA ARG A 18 -5.31 10.42 -0.96
C ARG A 18 -6.40 9.52 -0.39
N PHE A 19 -6.27 8.21 -0.58
CA PHE A 19 -7.20 7.23 -0.03
C PHE A 19 -7.22 7.26 1.51
N LEU A 20 -6.06 7.25 2.17
CA LEU A 20 -5.97 7.28 3.63
C LEU A 20 -6.51 8.58 4.26
N THR A 21 -6.40 9.69 3.53
CA THR A 21 -6.97 11.00 3.91
C THR A 21 -8.49 10.99 3.77
N GLN A 22 -9.01 10.47 2.67
CA GLN A 22 -10.45 10.47 2.38
C GLN A 22 -11.23 9.46 3.23
N PHE A 23 -10.59 8.36 3.63
CA PHE A 23 -11.22 7.26 4.35
C PHE A 23 -10.52 7.01 5.69
N PRO A 24 -10.98 7.62 6.80
CA PRO A 24 -10.33 7.51 8.11
C PRO A 24 -10.21 6.09 8.67
N GLY A 25 -11.08 5.17 8.23
CA GLY A 25 -11.05 3.76 8.62
C GLY A 25 -10.31 2.85 7.64
N LEU A 26 -9.70 3.38 6.58
CA LEU A 26 -8.99 2.57 5.60
C LEU A 26 -7.63 2.14 6.14
N HIS A 27 -7.29 0.87 5.95
CA HIS A 27 -5.96 0.33 6.11
C HIS A 27 -5.34 0.09 4.73
N LEU A 28 -4.04 0.36 4.63
CA LEU A 28 -3.25 0.22 3.42
C LEU A 28 -2.22 -0.89 3.58
N LEU A 29 -2.18 -1.79 2.60
CA LEU A 29 -1.04 -2.65 2.31
C LEU A 29 -0.36 -2.13 1.04
N GLY A 30 0.74 -1.41 1.19
CA GLY A 30 1.53 -0.85 0.08
C GLY A 30 2.65 -1.79 -0.34
N LEU A 31 2.69 -2.14 -1.63
CA LEU A 31 3.71 -3.00 -2.22
C LEU A 31 4.58 -2.21 -3.19
N ASP A 32 5.90 -2.35 -3.04
CA ASP A 32 6.85 -1.94 -4.08
C ASP A 32 8.11 -2.80 -4.04
N ARG A 33 8.74 -3.00 -5.19
CA ARG A 33 10.01 -3.73 -5.29
C ARG A 33 11.20 -2.83 -4.97
N ASP A 34 11.03 -1.53 -5.22
CA ASP A 34 12.06 -0.51 -5.10
C ASP A 34 12.17 -0.02 -3.64
N PRO A 35 13.31 -0.24 -2.96
CA PRO A 35 13.49 0.24 -1.59
C PRO A 35 13.43 1.77 -1.48
N ASP A 36 13.82 2.52 -2.52
CA ASP A 36 13.81 3.99 -2.48
C ASP A 36 12.37 4.51 -2.50
N ALA A 37 11.51 3.90 -3.33
CA ALA A 37 10.08 4.18 -3.34
C ALA A 37 9.45 3.93 -1.97
N LEU A 38 9.75 2.79 -1.34
CA LEU A 38 9.25 2.47 0.01
C LEU A 38 9.75 3.46 1.07
N GLN A 39 10.99 3.93 0.99
CA GLN A 39 11.51 4.94 1.91
C GLN A 39 10.76 6.27 1.76
N ILE A 40 10.55 6.72 0.52
CA ILE A 40 9.80 7.94 0.22
C ILE A 40 8.34 7.83 0.70
N ALA A 41 7.67 6.72 0.34
CA ALA A 41 6.30 6.47 0.76
C ALA A 41 6.19 6.33 2.28
N GLY A 42 7.13 5.67 2.94
CA GLY A 42 7.17 5.55 4.40
C GLY A 42 7.23 6.91 5.10
N GLY A 43 8.05 7.83 4.59
CA GLY A 43 8.09 9.21 5.07
C GLY A 43 6.77 9.97 4.85
N ARG A 44 6.20 9.88 3.63
CA ARG A 44 4.92 10.52 3.28
C ARG A 44 3.76 10.00 4.12
N LEU A 45 3.71 8.70 4.36
CA LEU A 45 2.58 8.01 4.98
C LEU A 45 2.71 7.85 6.49
N ALA A 46 3.82 8.28 7.08
CA ALA A 46 4.05 8.26 8.54
C ALA A 46 2.89 8.84 9.38
N PRO A 47 2.20 9.94 8.97
CA PRO A 47 1.07 10.49 9.73
C PRO A 47 -0.12 9.53 9.88
N PHE A 48 -0.22 8.48 9.06
CA PHE A 48 -1.32 7.51 9.09
C PHE A 48 -1.03 6.32 10.05
N GLY A 49 0.20 6.20 10.55
CA GLY A 49 0.56 5.30 11.63
C GLY A 49 0.28 3.82 11.34
N ASP A 50 -0.42 3.17 12.27
CA ASP A 50 -0.78 1.76 12.25
C ASP A 50 -1.73 1.35 11.12
N ARG A 51 -2.30 2.32 10.39
CA ARG A 51 -3.11 2.07 9.21
C ARG A 51 -2.30 1.72 7.97
N VAL A 52 -0.97 1.77 8.02
CA VAL A 52 -0.09 1.55 6.86
C VAL A 52 0.87 0.40 7.12
N THR A 53 0.83 -0.61 6.26
CA THR A 53 1.83 -1.68 6.18
C THR A 53 2.52 -1.61 4.83
N LEU A 54 3.85 -1.54 4.83
CA LEU A 54 4.67 -1.51 3.62
C LEU A 54 5.43 -2.82 3.47
N VAL A 55 5.31 -3.46 2.30
CA VAL A 55 5.98 -4.73 2.02
C VAL A 55 6.83 -4.58 0.77
N ARG A 56 8.13 -4.93 0.91
CA ARG A 56 9.03 -4.99 -0.24
C ARG A 56 8.78 -6.25 -1.04
N THR A 57 8.07 -6.11 -2.14
CA THR A 57 7.78 -7.22 -3.06
C THR A 57 7.40 -6.68 -4.44
N ARG A 58 7.54 -7.52 -5.45
CA ARG A 58 6.92 -7.24 -6.75
C ARG A 58 5.43 -7.52 -6.65
N TYR A 59 4.62 -6.93 -7.51
CA TYR A 59 3.17 -7.15 -7.49
C TYR A 59 2.75 -8.61 -7.75
N ASP A 60 3.61 -9.45 -8.35
CA ASP A 60 3.34 -10.90 -8.48
C ASP A 60 3.51 -11.67 -7.16
N GLY A 61 4.05 -11.03 -6.11
CA GLY A 61 4.04 -11.52 -4.73
C GLY A 61 2.86 -11.02 -3.88
N ILE A 62 1.82 -10.43 -4.51
CA ILE A 62 0.66 -9.89 -3.80
C ILE A 62 -0.07 -10.92 -2.93
N ALA A 63 -0.19 -12.17 -3.42
CA ALA A 63 -0.91 -13.22 -2.70
C ALA A 63 -0.23 -13.54 -1.35
N ASP A 64 1.10 -13.65 -1.34
CA ASP A 64 1.88 -13.92 -0.13
C ASP A 64 1.81 -12.73 0.83
N ALA A 65 1.88 -11.50 0.32
CA ALA A 65 1.76 -10.29 1.14
C ALA A 65 0.38 -10.20 1.81
N VAL A 66 -0.70 -10.45 1.06
CA VAL A 66 -2.06 -10.47 1.61
C VAL A 66 -2.22 -11.58 2.65
N ALA A 67 -1.72 -12.79 2.39
CA ALA A 67 -1.81 -13.89 3.34
C ALA A 67 -1.11 -13.59 4.68
N GLN A 68 -0.01 -12.82 4.65
CA GLN A 68 0.75 -12.43 5.84
C GLN A 68 0.12 -11.28 6.62
N THR A 69 -0.56 -10.34 5.96
CA THR A 69 -1.06 -9.10 6.58
C THR A 69 -2.57 -9.08 6.80
N SER A 70 -3.34 -9.72 5.93
CA SER A 70 -4.80 -9.78 6.01
C SER A 70 -5.34 -11.16 5.62
N PRO A 71 -5.35 -12.13 6.56
CA PRO A 71 -5.78 -13.49 6.28
C PRO A 71 -7.28 -13.62 5.93
N THR A 72 -8.08 -12.57 6.20
CA THR A 72 -9.51 -12.53 5.86
C THR A 72 -9.80 -11.97 4.45
N GLY A 73 -8.77 -11.52 3.71
CA GLY A 73 -8.92 -10.94 2.37
C GLY A 73 -8.74 -9.42 2.32
N VAL A 74 -9.08 -8.81 1.19
CA VAL A 74 -8.94 -7.36 0.92
C VAL A 74 -10.19 -6.83 0.21
N ASP A 75 -10.49 -5.55 0.39
CA ASP A 75 -11.70 -4.91 -0.17
C ASP A 75 -11.43 -4.23 -1.51
N ALA A 76 -10.20 -3.80 -1.74
CA ALA A 76 -9.79 -3.11 -2.96
C ALA A 76 -8.32 -3.39 -3.30
N ILE A 77 -8.01 -3.37 -4.61
CA ILE A 77 -6.64 -3.46 -5.12
C ILE A 77 -6.46 -2.39 -6.19
N LEU A 78 -5.41 -1.59 -6.05
CA LEU A 78 -4.98 -0.57 -6.99
C LEU A 78 -3.71 -1.05 -7.72
N PHE A 79 -3.72 -0.89 -9.04
CA PHE A 79 -2.54 -1.02 -9.90
C PHE A 79 -2.43 0.25 -10.74
N ASP A 80 -1.36 1.00 -10.54
CA ASP A 80 -0.96 2.14 -11.37
C ASP A 80 0.19 1.69 -12.28
N LEU A 81 -0.19 1.13 -13.44
CA LEU A 81 0.77 0.54 -14.38
C LEU A 81 1.37 1.63 -15.28
N GLY A 82 2.66 1.87 -15.11
CA GLY A 82 3.42 2.80 -15.92
C GLY A 82 4.91 2.71 -15.63
N VAL A 83 5.67 3.57 -16.29
CA VAL A 83 7.05 3.85 -15.92
C VAL A 83 7.07 5.15 -15.13
N SER A 84 7.52 5.08 -13.87
CA SER A 84 7.77 6.26 -13.06
C SER A 84 8.90 7.07 -13.69
N SER A 85 8.71 8.39 -13.82
CA SER A 85 9.66 9.33 -14.42
C SER A 85 10.87 9.61 -13.54
#